data_AF-A0A327QQY4-F1
#
_entry.id   AF-A0A327QQY4-F1
#
_cell.length_a   1.000
_cell.length_b   1.000
_cell.length_c   1.000
_cell.angle_alpha   90.00
_cell.angle_beta   90.00
_cell.angle_gamma   90.00
#
_symmetry.space_group_name_H-M   'P 1'
#
loop_
_entity.id
_entity.type
_entity.pdbx_description
1 polymer ?
#
loop_
_entity_poly.entity_id
_entity_poly.type
_entity_poly.pdbx_seq_one_letter_code
_entity_poly.pdbx_strand_id
1 'polypeptide(L)'
;MKTMSTSSSSPLLIPALLAVYIIWGSTYLGLKIATMEVPPFLFSAFRFLTAGSILLAFAIGKEKKWPTWKEVWMASIVGICLIGIGNTVVAFAVHYMPSGIVSLVVAAAPAWFILLDWGFFSKKKPTWLTIAGVLIGFLGLYLIFDPFKTDAVRDYPLWPIGIIIFGSITWVTGSLLSPRLQLPAQMTATSIQMIAGGIFSFIASLILEPNWPSFGDLTIRTYEAFAYLVIFGSLIGYSSYSWLVNNAPPRITATYAYVNPVVALFLGFWIANEHLSPEVLKGSAVVIAGVVLMTLRKK
;
A
#
# COMPACT_ATOMS: atom_id res chain seq x y z
N MET A 1 28.18 -6.76 -7.09
CA MET A 1 27.08 -6.17 -7.89
C MET A 1 26.37 -7.32 -8.59
N LYS A 2 25.30 -7.88 -7.99
CA LYS A 2 24.56 -9.00 -8.61
C LYS A 2 23.84 -8.46 -9.84
N THR A 3 24.21 -8.96 -11.01
CA THR A 3 23.48 -8.76 -12.25
C THR A 3 22.06 -9.27 -12.03
N MET A 4 21.08 -8.36 -12.09
CA MET A 4 19.67 -8.74 -12.14
C MET A 4 19.46 -9.52 -13.43
N SER A 5 19.51 -10.85 -13.35
CA SER A 5 19.15 -11.73 -14.46
C SER A 5 17.68 -11.46 -14.79
N THR A 6 17.44 -10.95 -15.99
CA THR A 6 16.12 -10.86 -16.59
C THR A 6 15.63 -12.28 -16.92
N SER A 7 15.15 -13.00 -15.91
CA SER A 7 14.38 -14.23 -16.09
C SER A 7 12.90 -13.84 -16.00
N SER A 8 12.34 -13.43 -17.14
CA SER A 8 10.90 -13.24 -17.31
C SER A 8 10.24 -14.60 -17.56
N SER A 9 10.01 -15.40 -16.52
CA SER A 9 9.06 -16.53 -16.57
C SER A 9 8.94 -17.28 -15.23
N SER A 10 8.98 -16.58 -14.09
CA SER A 10 8.48 -17.25 -12.88
C SER A 10 6.97 -17.44 -13.02
N PRO A 11 6.44 -18.68 -12.89
CA PRO A 11 5.00 -18.92 -12.98
C PRO A 11 4.21 -18.15 -11.92
N LEU A 12 4.87 -17.66 -10.87
CA LEU A 12 4.29 -16.86 -9.79
C LEU A 12 4.09 -15.39 -10.16
N LEU A 13 4.70 -14.87 -11.23
CA LEU A 13 4.65 -13.44 -11.57
C LEU A 13 3.22 -12.96 -11.82
N ILE A 14 2.48 -13.63 -12.71
CA ILE A 14 1.12 -13.23 -13.08
C ILE A 14 0.15 -13.41 -11.89
N PRO A 15 0.12 -14.56 -11.19
CA PRO A 15 -0.73 -14.72 -10.02
C PRO A 15 -0.44 -13.69 -8.92
N ALA A 16 0.84 -13.40 -8.64
CA ALA A 16 1.20 -12.40 -7.65
C ALA A 16 0.74 -10.99 -8.05
N LEU A 17 0.88 -10.61 -9.32
CA LEU A 17 0.37 -9.34 -9.83
C LEU A 17 -1.15 -9.25 -9.71
N LEU A 18 -1.88 -10.28 -10.16
CA LEU A 18 -3.34 -10.31 -10.09
C LEU A 18 -3.84 -10.26 -8.65
N ALA A 19 -3.19 -11.00 -7.74
CA ALA A 19 -3.47 -10.97 -6.32
C ALA A 19 -3.32 -9.54 -5.78
N VAL A 20 -2.20 -8.88 -6.03
CA VAL A 20 -1.98 -7.51 -5.55
C VAL A 20 -2.99 -6.54 -6.18
N TYR A 21 -3.25 -6.63 -7.49
CA TYR A 21 -4.14 -5.70 -8.19
C TYR A 21 -5.58 -5.75 -7.69
N ILE A 22 -6.13 -6.95 -7.55
CA ILE A 22 -7.54 -7.13 -7.23
C ILE A 22 -7.74 -7.00 -5.72
N ILE A 23 -6.92 -7.69 -4.93
CA ILE A 23 -7.09 -7.74 -3.48
C ILE A 23 -6.76 -6.39 -2.84
N TRP A 24 -5.71 -5.70 -3.27
CA TRP A 24 -5.39 -4.42 -2.64
C TRP A 24 -6.36 -3.31 -3.04
N GLY A 25 -6.90 -3.34 -4.25
CA GLY A 25 -8.00 -2.46 -4.63
C GLY A 25 -9.21 -2.58 -3.69
N SER A 26 -9.60 -3.79 -3.33
CA SER A 26 -10.71 -4.02 -2.39
C SER A 26 -10.35 -3.79 -0.92
N THR A 27 -9.06 -3.81 -0.55
CA THR A 27 -8.66 -3.56 0.85
C THR A 27 -8.97 -2.15 1.34
N TYR A 28 -9.08 -1.16 0.46
CA TYR A 28 -9.48 0.20 0.84
C TYR A 28 -10.89 0.22 1.46
N LEU A 29 -11.82 -0.53 0.86
CA LEU A 29 -13.18 -0.69 1.40
C LEU A 29 -13.15 -1.44 2.74
N GLY A 30 -12.41 -2.55 2.83
CA GLY A 30 -12.29 -3.31 4.07
C GLY A 30 -11.71 -2.45 5.21
N LEU A 31 -10.71 -1.63 4.91
CA LEU A 31 -10.14 -0.69 5.87
C LEU A 31 -11.18 0.36 6.26
N LYS A 32 -11.93 0.91 5.29
CA LYS A 32 -13.00 1.88 5.58
C LYS A 32 -14.02 1.32 6.55
N ILE A 33 -14.49 0.08 6.33
CA ILE A 33 -15.48 -0.57 7.21
C ILE A 33 -14.90 -0.73 8.62
N ALA A 34 -13.71 -1.32 8.72
CA ALA A 34 -13.14 -1.64 10.02
C ALA A 34 -12.75 -0.39 10.84
N THR A 35 -12.24 0.65 10.18
CA THR A 35 -11.78 1.85 10.88
C THR A 35 -12.90 2.74 11.39
N MET A 36 -14.16 2.48 11.04
CA MET A 36 -15.31 3.16 11.64
C MET A 36 -15.52 2.78 13.11
N GLU A 37 -15.10 1.58 13.52
CA GLU A 37 -15.28 1.08 14.89
C GLU A 37 -13.96 0.87 15.64
N VAL A 38 -12.89 0.56 14.92
CA VAL A 38 -11.56 0.33 15.50
C VAL A 38 -10.58 1.41 15.06
N PRO A 39 -9.88 2.08 15.98
CA PRO A 39 -8.86 3.06 15.63
C PRO A 39 -7.84 2.50 14.61
N PRO A 40 -7.46 3.26 13.57
CA PRO A 40 -6.70 2.76 12.42
C PRO A 40 -5.32 2.18 12.75
N PHE A 41 -4.58 2.75 13.71
CA PHE A 41 -3.27 2.22 14.12
C PHE A 41 -3.44 0.92 14.90
N LEU A 42 -4.41 0.86 15.81
CA LEU A 42 -4.78 -0.36 16.55
C LEU A 42 -5.22 -1.48 15.61
N PHE A 43 -6.09 -1.16 14.65
CA PHE A 43 -6.58 -2.12 13.67
C PHE A 43 -5.42 -2.70 12.84
N SER A 44 -4.54 -1.82 12.35
CA SER A 44 -3.36 -2.23 11.58
C SER A 44 -2.42 -3.10 12.42
N ALA A 45 -2.22 -2.74 13.70
CA ALA A 45 -1.43 -3.52 14.64
C ALA A 45 -1.93 -4.96 14.76
N PHE A 46 -3.19 -5.16 15.14
CA PHE A 46 -3.76 -6.50 15.28
C PHE A 46 -3.74 -7.26 13.96
N ARG A 47 -4.13 -6.63 12.85
CA ARG A 47 -4.15 -7.26 11.53
C ARG A 47 -2.78 -7.85 11.16
N PHE A 48 -1.72 -7.05 11.29
CA PHE A 48 -0.39 -7.47 10.85
C PHE A 48 0.36 -8.32 11.89
N LEU A 49 0.08 -8.15 13.19
CA LEU A 49 0.55 -9.08 14.22
C LEU A 49 -0.06 -10.47 14.02
N THR A 50 -1.36 -10.56 13.76
CA THR A 50 -2.05 -11.83 13.48
C THR A 50 -1.53 -12.47 12.19
N ALA A 51 -1.54 -11.74 11.07
CA ALA A 51 -1.05 -12.27 9.80
C ALA A 51 0.45 -12.65 9.84
N GLY A 52 1.26 -11.80 10.46
CA GLY A 52 2.69 -12.02 10.68
C GLY A 52 2.98 -13.27 11.49
N SER A 53 2.25 -13.47 12.59
CA SER A 53 2.42 -14.65 13.46
C SER A 53 1.98 -15.93 12.77
N ILE A 54 0.85 -15.91 12.05
CA ILE A 54 0.38 -17.06 11.26
C ILE A 54 1.43 -17.43 10.20
N LEU A 55 1.93 -16.45 9.45
CA LEU A 55 2.93 -16.70 8.42
C LEU A 55 4.25 -17.19 9.00
N LEU A 56 4.69 -16.65 10.14
CA LEU A 56 5.91 -17.08 10.82
C LEU A 56 5.81 -18.54 11.28
N ALA A 57 4.67 -18.94 11.86
CA ALA A 57 4.43 -20.32 12.27
C ALA A 57 4.56 -21.30 11.09
N PHE A 58 4.02 -20.92 9.93
CA PHE A 58 4.16 -21.72 8.71
C PHE A 58 5.60 -21.69 8.15
N ALA A 59 6.27 -20.54 8.19
CA ALA A 59 7.63 -20.35 7.69
C ALA A 59 8.64 -21.22 8.44
N ILE A 60 8.53 -21.31 9.78
CA ILE A 60 9.41 -22.16 10.61
C ILE A 60 9.37 -23.62 10.14
N GLY A 61 8.19 -24.15 9.81
CA GLY A 61 8.04 -25.53 9.34
C GLY A 61 8.54 -25.76 7.91
N LYS A 62 8.42 -24.75 7.03
CA LYS A 62 8.75 -24.87 5.60
C LYS A 62 10.19 -24.52 5.25
N GLU A 63 10.70 -23.39 5.75
CA GLU A 63 12.00 -22.86 5.35
C GLU A 63 13.14 -23.43 6.20
N LYS A 64 12.84 -23.94 7.41
CA LYS A 64 13.77 -24.66 8.31
C LYS A 64 15.12 -23.97 8.54
N LYS A 65 15.17 -22.65 8.34
CA LYS A 65 16.36 -21.83 8.51
C LYS A 65 16.01 -20.65 9.42
N TRP A 66 16.67 -20.58 10.56
CA TRP A 66 16.52 -19.47 11.48
C TRP A 66 17.26 -18.23 10.94
N PRO A 67 16.63 -17.05 10.99
CA PRO A 67 17.26 -15.81 10.55
C PRO A 67 18.35 -15.39 11.54
N THR A 68 19.41 -14.80 11.02
CA THR A 68 20.40 -14.09 11.84
C THR A 68 19.81 -12.80 12.42
N TRP A 69 20.36 -12.30 13.52
CA TRP A 69 19.91 -11.02 14.10
C TRP A 69 19.97 -9.86 13.10
N LYS A 70 20.98 -9.84 12.23
CA LYS A 70 21.12 -8.85 11.17
C LYS A 70 19.96 -8.94 10.15
N GLU A 71 19.61 -10.16 9.72
CA GLU A 71 18.49 -10.40 8.81
C GLU A 71 17.15 -9.99 9.44
N VAL A 72 16.95 -10.28 10.74
CA VAL A 72 15.77 -9.82 11.50
C VAL A 72 15.71 -8.29 11.51
N TRP A 73 16.81 -7.62 11.88
CA TRP A 73 16.86 -6.16 11.93
C TRP A 73 16.59 -5.51 10.56
N MET A 74 17.19 -6.02 9.49
CA MET A 74 16.95 -5.52 8.13
C MET A 74 15.50 -5.75 7.68
N ALA A 75 14.93 -6.93 7.95
CA ALA A 75 13.53 -7.21 7.65
C ALA A 75 12.59 -6.32 8.46
N SER A 76 12.90 -6.03 9.73
CA SER A 76 12.13 -5.12 10.57
C SER A 76 12.12 -3.69 10.02
N ILE A 77 13.26 -3.17 9.56
CA ILE A 77 13.31 -1.84 8.91
C ILE A 77 12.39 -1.79 7.69
N VAL A 78 12.46 -2.80 6.82
CA VAL A 78 11.55 -2.90 5.66
C VAL A 78 10.09 -2.97 6.11
N GLY A 79 9.79 -3.76 7.14
CA GLY A 79 8.45 -3.90 7.70
C GLY A 79 7.89 -2.61 8.28
N ILE A 80 8.71 -1.84 9.00
CA ILE A 80 8.31 -0.53 9.52
C ILE A 80 8.01 0.43 8.36
N CYS A 81 8.85 0.46 7.32
CA CYS A 81 8.60 1.32 6.17
C CYS A 81 7.33 0.94 5.40
N LEU A 82 7.18 -0.34 5.06
CA LEU A 82 6.08 -0.84 4.24
C LEU A 82 4.78 -0.93 5.04
N ILE A 83 4.79 -1.69 6.13
CA ILE A 83 3.59 -1.97 6.90
C ILE A 83 3.34 -0.89 7.94
N GLY A 84 4.32 -0.64 8.81
CA GLY A 84 4.14 0.22 10.00
C GLY A 84 3.79 1.67 9.66
N ILE A 85 4.44 2.24 8.64
CA ILE A 85 4.17 3.60 8.17
C ILE A 85 3.33 3.53 6.90
N GLY A 86 3.85 2.91 5.83
CA GLY A 86 3.25 2.97 4.51
C GLY A 86 1.80 2.47 4.42
N ASN A 87 1.48 1.33 5.04
CA ASN A 87 0.12 0.78 5.03
C ASN A 87 -0.77 1.41 6.11
N THR A 88 -0.23 1.62 7.32
CA THR A 88 -1.02 2.12 8.45
C THR A 88 -1.52 3.56 8.21
N VAL A 89 -0.75 4.42 7.55
CA VAL A 89 -1.24 5.76 7.16
C VAL A 89 -2.38 5.71 6.14
N VAL A 90 -2.48 4.64 5.33
CA VAL A 90 -3.63 4.43 4.44
C VAL A 90 -4.87 4.08 5.27
N ALA A 91 -4.74 3.16 6.24
CA ALA A 91 -5.82 2.85 7.18
C ALA A 91 -6.30 4.11 7.92
N PHE A 92 -5.36 4.95 8.35
CA PHE A 92 -5.66 6.23 8.96
C PHE A 92 -6.39 7.18 8.02
N ALA A 93 -5.93 7.33 6.78
CA ALA A 93 -6.56 8.27 5.86
C ALA A 93 -7.96 7.84 5.42
N VAL A 94 -8.22 6.54 5.23
CA VAL A 94 -9.57 6.07 4.89
C VAL A 94 -10.57 6.24 6.03
N HIS A 95 -10.11 6.35 7.29
CA HIS A 95 -11.00 6.71 8.39
C HIS A 95 -11.66 8.07 8.11
N TYR A 96 -10.87 9.07 7.70
CA TYR A 96 -11.33 10.45 7.49
C TYR A 96 -11.82 10.75 6.06
N MET A 97 -11.37 10.01 5.06
CA MET A 97 -11.65 10.29 3.64
C MET A 97 -12.34 9.10 2.96
N PRO A 98 -13.06 9.32 1.85
CA PRO A 98 -13.57 8.22 1.03
C PRO A 98 -12.44 7.30 0.55
N SER A 99 -12.68 6.01 0.59
CA SER A 99 -11.70 4.96 0.29
C SER A 99 -11.20 5.05 -1.15
N GLY A 100 -12.09 5.37 -2.10
CA GLY A 100 -11.73 5.64 -3.49
C GLY A 100 -10.77 6.83 -3.65
N ILE A 101 -10.99 7.93 -2.92
CA ILE A 101 -10.14 9.12 -2.97
C ILE A 101 -8.74 8.83 -2.42
N VAL A 102 -8.64 8.13 -1.30
CA VAL A 102 -7.34 7.71 -0.73
C VAL A 102 -6.57 6.85 -1.72
N SER A 103 -7.23 5.91 -2.39
CA SER A 103 -6.59 5.05 -3.38
C SER A 103 -6.00 5.83 -4.58
N LEU A 104 -6.64 6.94 -4.99
CA LEU A 104 -6.14 7.81 -6.07
C LEU A 104 -4.87 8.55 -5.65
N VAL A 105 -4.77 9.01 -4.40
CA VAL A 105 -3.53 9.62 -3.89
C VAL A 105 -2.40 8.59 -3.89
N VAL A 106 -2.69 7.36 -3.45
CA VAL A 106 -1.72 6.25 -3.48
C VAL A 106 -1.37 5.84 -4.91
N ALA A 107 -2.24 6.08 -5.90
CA ALA A 107 -1.97 5.82 -7.32
C ALA A 107 -0.76 6.61 -7.85
N ALA A 108 -0.32 7.67 -7.16
CA ALA A 108 0.91 8.38 -7.46
C ALA A 108 2.19 7.61 -7.05
N ALA A 109 2.09 6.44 -6.42
CA ALA A 109 3.24 5.61 -6.02
C ALA A 109 4.29 5.38 -7.12
N PRO A 110 3.93 5.13 -8.40
CA PRO A 110 4.91 4.97 -9.47
C PRO A 110 5.78 6.21 -9.69
N ALA A 111 5.25 7.42 -9.46
CA ALA A 111 6.03 8.66 -9.51
C ALA A 111 7.13 8.64 -8.45
N TRP A 112 6.77 8.28 -7.20
CA TRP A 112 7.73 8.15 -6.11
C TRP A 112 8.76 7.06 -6.38
N PHE A 113 8.36 5.91 -6.95
CA PHE A 113 9.30 4.84 -7.35
C PHE A 113 10.38 5.36 -8.28
N ILE A 114 9.99 6.14 -9.28
CA ILE A 114 10.90 6.66 -10.29
C ILE A 114 11.79 7.76 -9.71
N LEU A 115 11.22 8.72 -8.99
CA LEU A 115 11.96 9.84 -8.42
C LEU A 115 12.99 9.37 -7.38
N LEU A 116 12.60 8.46 -6.49
CA LEU A 116 13.49 7.93 -5.46
C LEU A 116 14.54 6.98 -6.04
N ASP A 117 14.17 6.10 -6.98
CA ASP A 117 15.14 5.22 -7.64
C ASP A 117 16.17 6.02 -8.44
N TRP A 118 15.76 7.08 -9.14
CA TRP A 118 16.67 8.00 -9.81
C TRP A 118 17.55 8.78 -8.83
N GLY A 119 16.97 9.39 -7.79
CA GLY A 119 17.70 10.27 -6.88
C GLY A 119 18.71 9.54 -5.99
N PHE A 120 18.37 8.35 -5.51
CA PHE A 120 19.12 7.71 -4.41
C PHE A 120 19.68 6.32 -4.75
N PHE A 121 19.14 5.63 -5.77
CA PHE A 121 19.48 4.24 -5.99
C PHE A 121 20.10 3.94 -7.35
N SER A 122 19.31 3.80 -8.42
CA SER A 122 19.80 3.39 -9.75
C SER A 122 20.50 4.52 -10.52
N LYS A 123 20.24 5.79 -10.16
CA LYS A 123 20.73 6.99 -10.88
C LYS A 123 20.34 7.05 -12.35
N LYS A 124 19.37 6.24 -12.80
CA LYS A 124 18.84 6.27 -14.17
C LYS A 124 17.85 7.41 -14.32
N LYS A 125 18.12 8.33 -15.25
CA LYS A 125 17.24 9.48 -15.49
C LYS A 125 15.86 9.03 -16.00
N PRO A 126 14.77 9.61 -15.48
CA PRO A 126 13.43 9.36 -16.00
C PRO A 126 13.30 9.86 -17.44
N THR A 127 12.46 9.20 -18.22
CA THR A 127 12.16 9.65 -19.59
C THR A 127 11.24 10.86 -19.56
N TRP A 128 11.18 11.64 -20.65
CA TRP A 128 10.22 12.72 -20.80
C TRP A 128 8.75 12.25 -20.63
N LEU A 129 8.39 11.06 -21.17
CA LEU A 129 7.06 10.49 -21.00
C LEU A 129 6.73 10.21 -19.53
N THR A 130 7.74 9.75 -18.79
CA THR A 130 7.63 9.55 -17.35
C THR A 130 7.35 10.85 -16.61
N ILE A 131 8.11 11.91 -16.90
CA ILE A 131 7.92 13.24 -16.29
C ILE A 131 6.53 13.80 -16.65
N ALA A 132 6.14 13.73 -17.92
CA ALA A 132 4.83 14.17 -18.38
C ALA A 132 3.70 13.40 -17.68
N GLY A 133 3.81 12.07 -17.57
CA GLY A 133 2.82 11.24 -16.87
C GLY A 133 2.70 11.59 -15.38
N VAL A 134 3.82 11.88 -14.70
CA VAL A 134 3.82 12.37 -13.32
C VAL A 134 3.08 13.69 -13.19
N LEU A 135 3.38 14.67 -14.06
CA LEU A 135 2.72 15.98 -14.06
C LEU A 135 1.21 15.86 -14.33
N ILE A 136 0.80 15.01 -15.28
CA ILE A 136 -0.61 14.74 -15.57
C ILE A 136 -1.28 14.05 -14.37
N GLY A 137 -0.61 13.11 -13.72
CA GLY A 137 -1.12 12.48 -12.50
C GLY A 137 -1.39 13.49 -11.39
N PHE A 138 -0.44 14.39 -11.13
CA PHE A 138 -0.62 15.48 -10.15
C PHE A 138 -1.71 16.47 -10.57
N LEU A 139 -1.85 16.76 -11.86
CA LEU A 139 -2.96 17.56 -12.37
C LEU A 139 -4.31 16.88 -12.10
N GLY A 140 -4.40 15.57 -12.30
CA GLY A 140 -5.59 14.79 -11.95
C GLY A 140 -5.94 14.88 -10.46
N LEU A 141 -4.95 14.77 -9.57
CA LEU A 141 -5.14 14.97 -8.13
C LEU A 141 -5.59 16.40 -7.82
N TYR A 142 -4.99 17.41 -8.46
CA TYR A 142 -5.41 18.81 -8.32
C TYR A 142 -6.87 19.02 -8.73
N LEU A 143 -7.33 18.39 -9.83
CA LEU A 143 -8.73 18.49 -10.27
C LEU A 143 -9.72 17.84 -9.28
N ILE A 144 -9.30 16.79 -8.58
CA ILE A 144 -10.11 16.12 -7.55
C ILE A 144 -10.22 17.01 -6.30
N PHE A 145 -9.10 17.55 -5.85
CA PHE A 145 -9.02 18.25 -4.57
C PHE A 145 -9.24 19.75 -4.64
N ASP A 146 -9.11 20.35 -5.82
CA ASP A 146 -9.19 21.79 -6.15
C ASP A 146 -9.22 22.71 -4.91
N PRO A 147 -8.06 23.01 -4.32
CA PRO A 147 -8.00 23.74 -3.05
C PRO A 147 -8.49 25.19 -3.17
N PHE A 148 -8.71 25.70 -4.38
CA PHE A 148 -9.13 27.07 -4.66
C PHE A 148 -10.63 27.21 -4.92
N LYS A 149 -11.37 26.09 -5.04
CA LYS A 149 -12.84 26.12 -5.01
C LYS A 149 -13.32 26.43 -3.60
N THR A 150 -13.65 27.69 -3.37
CA THR A 150 -14.25 28.20 -2.13
C THR A 150 -15.67 27.67 -1.89
N ASP A 151 -16.37 27.28 -2.96
CA ASP A 151 -17.78 26.82 -2.90
C ASP A 151 -17.93 25.29 -2.95
N ALA A 152 -16.83 24.53 -2.88
CA ALA A 152 -16.91 23.08 -2.83
C ALA A 152 -17.36 22.63 -1.43
N VAL A 153 -18.64 22.28 -1.29
CA VAL A 153 -19.14 21.52 -0.13
C VAL A 153 -18.45 20.15 -0.16
N ARG A 154 -17.42 19.97 0.68
CA ARG A 154 -16.74 18.68 0.89
C ARG A 154 -17.05 18.18 2.29
N ASP A 155 -17.55 16.95 2.39
CA ASP A 155 -17.90 16.31 3.66
C ASP A 155 -16.69 15.63 4.34
N TYR A 156 -15.47 15.79 3.78
CA TYR A 156 -14.25 15.18 4.31
C TYR A 156 -13.07 16.15 4.29
N PRO A 157 -12.14 16.03 5.27
CA PRO A 157 -10.96 16.89 5.34
C PRO A 157 -9.87 16.48 4.33
N LEU A 158 -9.03 17.45 3.95
CA LEU A 158 -7.90 17.23 3.02
C LEU A 158 -6.54 17.09 3.70
N TRP A 159 -6.42 17.41 5.00
CA TRP A 159 -5.15 17.31 5.72
C TRP A 159 -4.52 15.90 5.73
N PRO A 160 -5.26 14.76 5.64
CA PRO A 160 -4.63 13.44 5.58
C PRO A 160 -3.81 13.19 4.30
N ILE A 161 -4.00 13.97 3.24
CA ILE A 161 -3.26 13.83 1.97
C ILE A 161 -1.75 13.94 2.19
N GLY A 162 -1.30 14.90 3.00
CA GLY A 162 0.13 15.06 3.32
C GLY A 162 0.71 13.81 4.00
N ILE A 163 -0.07 13.19 4.88
CA ILE A 163 0.30 11.96 5.60
C ILE A 163 0.34 10.77 4.65
N ILE A 164 -0.62 10.65 3.72
CA ILE A 164 -0.60 9.61 2.68
C ILE A 164 0.61 9.77 1.75
N ILE A 165 0.97 11.00 1.37
CA ILE A 165 2.15 11.27 0.54
C ILE A 165 3.43 10.82 1.28
N PHE A 166 3.58 11.22 2.54
CA PHE A 166 4.69 10.76 3.38
C PHE A 166 4.73 9.23 3.51
N GLY A 167 3.57 8.61 3.71
CA GLY A 167 3.40 7.17 3.72
C GLY A 167 3.81 6.50 2.42
N SER A 168 3.41 7.06 1.29
CA SER A 168 3.73 6.56 -0.05
C SER A 168 5.22 6.63 -0.35
N ILE A 169 5.88 7.74 0.04
CA ILE A 169 7.34 7.89 -0.07
C ILE A 169 8.04 6.84 0.80
N THR A 170 7.56 6.65 2.04
CA THR A 170 8.13 5.66 2.97
C THR A 170 7.94 4.23 2.45
N TRP A 171 6.76 3.91 1.93
CA TRP A 171 6.43 2.64 1.28
C TRP A 171 7.36 2.35 0.10
N VAL A 172 7.51 3.31 -0.80
CA VAL A 172 8.39 3.16 -1.96
C VAL A 172 9.85 3.01 -1.54
N THR A 173 10.28 3.78 -0.54
CA THR A 173 11.64 3.68 0.01
C THR A 173 11.90 2.28 0.54
N GLY A 174 11.00 1.73 1.37
CA GLY A 174 11.10 0.35 1.87
C GLY A 174 11.11 -0.68 0.73
N SER A 175 10.32 -0.45 -0.31
CA SER A 175 10.24 -1.33 -1.48
C SER A 175 11.54 -1.33 -2.29
N LEU A 176 12.18 -0.17 -2.45
CA LEU A 176 13.47 -0.06 -3.12
C LEU A 176 14.62 -0.58 -2.22
N LEU A 177 14.52 -0.42 -0.90
CA LEU A 177 15.55 -0.90 0.02
C LEU A 177 15.55 -2.43 0.13
N SER A 178 14.38 -3.06 0.16
CA SER A 178 14.18 -4.50 0.36
C SER A 178 15.11 -5.40 -0.48
N PRO A 179 15.17 -5.32 -1.83
CA PRO A 179 16.04 -6.18 -2.64
C PRO A 179 17.55 -5.88 -2.48
N ARG A 180 17.90 -4.81 -1.77
CA ARG A 180 19.28 -4.36 -1.53
C ARG A 180 19.79 -4.75 -0.14
N LEU A 181 18.91 -5.24 0.75
CA LEU A 181 19.27 -5.68 2.10
C LEU A 181 19.49 -7.19 2.16
N GLN A 182 20.23 -7.63 3.18
CA GLN A 182 20.36 -9.05 3.53
C GLN A 182 19.12 -9.47 4.32
N LEU A 183 18.14 -10.04 3.62
CA LEU A 183 16.90 -10.52 4.20
C LEU A 183 16.96 -12.05 4.40
N PRO A 184 16.21 -12.60 5.37
CA PRO A 184 16.09 -14.04 5.52
C PRO A 184 15.27 -14.65 4.37
N ALA A 185 14.97 -15.94 4.46
CA ALA A 185 14.11 -16.62 3.49
C ALA A 185 12.75 -15.92 3.33
N GLN A 186 12.13 -16.03 2.15
CA GLN A 186 11.06 -15.15 1.69
C GLN A 186 9.86 -15.08 2.65
N MET A 187 9.40 -16.22 3.17
CA MET A 187 8.26 -16.28 4.08
C MET A 187 8.63 -15.70 5.45
N THR A 188 9.80 -16.08 5.97
CA THR A 188 10.35 -15.54 7.23
C THR A 188 10.56 -14.02 7.15
N ALA A 189 11.07 -13.50 6.03
CA ALA A 189 11.26 -12.07 5.82
C ALA A 189 9.93 -11.32 5.83
N THR A 190 8.94 -11.86 5.10
CA THR A 190 7.59 -11.28 5.03
C THR A 190 6.88 -11.32 6.38
N SER A 191 7.03 -12.40 7.14
CA SER A 191 6.44 -12.50 8.48
C SER A 191 7.07 -11.52 9.46
N ILE A 192 8.40 -11.38 9.46
CA ILE A 192 9.10 -10.39 10.30
C ILE A 192 8.68 -8.97 9.91
N GLN A 193 8.54 -8.68 8.62
CA GLN A 193 8.09 -7.36 8.16
C GLN A 193 6.68 -7.04 8.69
N MET A 194 5.73 -7.99 8.63
CA MET A 194 4.38 -7.81 9.17
C MET A 194 4.39 -7.64 10.69
N ILE A 195 5.15 -8.47 11.42
CA ILE A 195 5.25 -8.37 12.88
C ILE A 195 5.87 -7.02 13.28
N ALA A 196 6.99 -6.63 12.68
CA ALA A 196 7.66 -5.37 13.01
C ALA A 196 6.79 -4.14 12.70
N GLY A 197 6.11 -4.14 11.54
CA GLY A 197 5.15 -3.09 11.20
C GLY A 197 3.90 -3.08 12.11
N GLY A 198 3.44 -4.26 12.53
CA GLY A 198 2.36 -4.41 13.50
C GLY A 198 2.74 -3.89 14.88
N ILE A 199 3.93 -4.20 15.38
CA ILE A 199 4.48 -3.66 16.63
C ILE A 199 4.61 -2.14 16.55
N PHE A 200 5.16 -1.61 15.44
CA PHE A 200 5.25 -0.17 15.24
C PHE A 200 3.88 0.50 15.29
N SER A 201 2.88 -0.08 14.61
CA SER A 201 1.51 0.43 14.61
C SER A 201 0.86 0.34 15.99
N PHE A 202 1.19 -0.69 16.77
CA PHE A 202 0.72 -0.85 18.15
C PHE A 202 1.27 0.26 19.05
N ILE A 203 2.58 0.53 18.95
CA ILE A 203 3.22 1.63 19.69
C ILE A 203 2.61 2.98 19.28
N ALA A 204 2.40 3.19 17.97
CA ALA A 204 1.74 4.41 17.49
C ALA A 204 0.31 4.55 18.04
N SER A 205 -0.45 3.46 18.11
CA SER A 205 -1.80 3.43 18.70
C SER A 205 -1.78 3.84 20.18
N LEU A 206 -0.85 3.31 20.98
CA LEU A 206 -0.72 3.69 22.39
C LEU A 206 -0.47 5.19 22.60
N ILE A 207 0.16 5.85 21.64
CA ILE A 207 0.52 7.28 21.73
C ILE A 207 -0.58 8.17 21.13
N LEU A 208 -1.19 7.74 20.03
CA LEU A 208 -2.07 8.58 19.20
C LEU A 208 -3.57 8.25 19.37
N GLU A 209 -3.90 7.08 19.92
CA GLU A 209 -5.26 6.55 20.02
C GLU A 209 -5.59 6.15 21.47
N PRO A 210 -5.87 7.12 22.37
CA PRO A 210 -6.04 6.84 23.79
C PRO A 210 -7.31 6.06 24.14
N ASN A 211 -8.29 6.03 23.23
CA ASN A 211 -9.60 5.41 23.46
C ASN A 211 -9.75 4.17 22.58
N TRP A 212 -9.55 3.00 23.17
CA TRP A 212 -9.77 1.73 22.48
C TRP A 212 -11.21 1.25 22.69
N PRO A 213 -11.85 0.69 21.66
CA PRO A 213 -13.20 0.16 21.80
C PRO A 213 -13.19 -1.10 22.66
N SER A 214 -14.33 -1.38 23.28
CA SER A 214 -14.63 -2.71 23.79
C SER A 214 -14.86 -3.65 22.61
N PHE A 215 -14.02 -4.68 22.47
CA PHE A 215 -14.13 -5.63 21.36
C PHE A 215 -15.48 -6.38 21.35
N GLY A 216 -16.16 -6.50 22.50
CA GLY A 216 -17.47 -7.14 22.59
C GLY A 216 -18.59 -6.37 21.86
N ASP A 217 -18.40 -5.07 21.62
CA ASP A 217 -19.43 -4.18 21.07
C ASP A 217 -19.26 -3.93 19.55
N LEU A 218 -18.21 -4.51 18.94
CA LEU A 218 -17.95 -4.37 17.51
C LEU A 218 -18.97 -5.14 16.69
N THR A 219 -19.35 -4.60 15.54
CA THR A 219 -20.29 -5.27 14.64
C THR A 219 -19.62 -6.46 13.93
N ILE A 220 -20.44 -7.42 13.50
CA ILE A 220 -19.97 -8.57 12.72
C ILE A 220 -19.22 -8.13 11.45
N ARG A 221 -19.61 -7.00 10.86
CA ARG A 221 -18.96 -6.43 9.67
C ARG A 221 -17.50 -6.06 9.92
N THR A 222 -17.18 -5.56 11.11
CA THR A 222 -15.80 -5.25 11.51
C THR A 222 -14.95 -6.51 11.62
N TYR A 223 -15.51 -7.59 12.18
CA TYR A 223 -14.84 -8.89 12.24
C TYR A 223 -14.63 -9.53 10.86
N GLU A 224 -15.64 -9.44 9.98
CA GLU A 224 -15.53 -9.88 8.59
C GLU A 224 -14.47 -9.10 7.83
N ALA A 225 -14.45 -7.77 7.98
CA ALA A 225 -13.42 -6.91 7.40
C ALA A 225 -12.03 -7.24 7.95
N PHE A 226 -11.90 -7.50 9.26
CA PHE A 226 -10.65 -7.93 9.88
C PHE A 226 -10.17 -9.26 9.30
N ALA A 227 -11.01 -10.29 9.28
CA ALA A 227 -10.67 -11.60 8.73
C ALA A 227 -10.29 -11.53 7.25
N TYR A 228 -11.06 -10.76 6.46
CA TYR A 228 -10.78 -10.50 5.06
C TYR A 228 -9.41 -9.85 4.86
N LEU A 229 -9.09 -8.82 5.64
CA LEU A 229 -7.85 -8.08 5.54
C LEU A 229 -6.63 -8.86 6.06
N VAL A 230 -6.80 -9.73 7.05
CA VAL A 230 -5.77 -10.67 7.51
C VAL A 230 -5.47 -11.70 6.42
N ILE A 231 -6.48 -12.37 5.87
CA ILE A 231 -6.30 -13.46 4.90
C ILE A 231 -5.90 -12.92 3.53
N PHE A 232 -6.77 -12.12 2.92
CA PHE A 232 -6.55 -11.67 1.55
C PHE A 232 -5.57 -10.51 1.53
N GLY A 233 -5.82 -9.46 2.31
CA GLY A 233 -4.99 -8.25 2.28
C GLY A 233 -3.53 -8.51 2.68
N SER A 234 -3.33 -9.26 3.77
CA SER A 234 -2.01 -9.47 4.37
C SER A 234 -1.37 -10.80 3.96
N LEU A 235 -1.96 -11.95 4.30
CA LEU A 235 -1.32 -13.25 4.03
C LEU A 235 -1.12 -13.49 2.53
N ILE A 236 -2.12 -13.21 1.70
CA ILE A 236 -2.03 -13.41 0.24
C ILE A 236 -1.41 -12.17 -0.41
N GLY A 237 -2.00 -10.99 -0.22
CA GLY A 237 -1.64 -9.76 -0.90
C GLY A 237 -0.23 -9.28 -0.55
N TYR A 238 0.08 -9.10 0.74
CA TYR A 238 1.41 -8.63 1.14
C TYR A 238 2.51 -9.65 0.88
N SER A 239 2.26 -10.95 1.04
CA SER A 239 3.24 -11.97 0.64
C SER A 239 3.52 -11.95 -0.86
N SER A 240 2.48 -11.80 -1.69
CA SER A 240 2.62 -11.65 -3.14
C SER A 240 3.43 -10.40 -3.50
N TYR A 241 3.15 -9.27 -2.84
CA TYR A 241 3.89 -8.04 -3.04
C TYR A 241 5.35 -8.13 -2.59
N SER A 242 5.61 -8.66 -1.40
CA SER A 242 6.96 -8.87 -0.86
C SER A 242 7.79 -9.75 -1.80
N TRP A 243 7.17 -10.78 -2.39
CA TRP A 243 7.80 -11.60 -3.41
C TRP A 243 8.08 -10.79 -4.68
N LEU A 244 7.12 -10.02 -5.20
CA LEU A 244 7.29 -9.16 -6.38
C LEU A 244 8.41 -8.13 -6.19
N VAL A 245 8.52 -7.51 -5.03
CA VAL A 245 9.59 -6.53 -4.72
C VAL A 245 10.99 -7.16 -4.87
N ASN A 246 11.14 -8.43 -4.50
CA ASN A 246 12.42 -9.13 -4.56
C ASN A 246 12.67 -9.86 -5.89
N ASN A 247 11.64 -10.09 -6.70
CA ASN A 247 11.71 -10.96 -7.88
C ASN A 247 11.25 -10.30 -9.19
N ALA A 248 10.69 -9.08 -9.15
CA ALA A 248 10.25 -8.32 -10.31
C ALA A 248 10.92 -6.94 -10.36
N PRO A 249 11.12 -6.36 -11.56
CA PRO A 249 11.63 -5.00 -11.68
C PRO A 249 10.68 -3.99 -11.00
N PRO A 250 11.20 -2.92 -10.36
CA PRO A 250 10.35 -1.92 -9.68
C PRO A 250 9.23 -1.34 -10.55
N ARG A 251 9.49 -1.17 -11.85
CA ARG A 251 8.49 -0.72 -12.83
C ARG A 251 7.26 -1.65 -12.94
N ILE A 252 7.46 -2.97 -12.76
CA ILE A 252 6.40 -3.98 -12.76
C ILE A 252 5.77 -4.06 -11.38
N THR A 253 6.57 -3.96 -10.32
CA THR A 253 6.01 -4.00 -8.96
C THR A 253 5.14 -2.78 -8.65
N ALA A 254 5.36 -1.63 -9.31
CA ALA A 254 4.55 -0.44 -9.13
C ALA A 254 3.21 -0.45 -9.88
N THR A 255 2.95 -1.44 -10.74
CA THR A 255 1.79 -1.39 -11.65
C THR A 255 0.44 -1.66 -10.99
N TYR A 256 0.40 -2.18 -9.76
CA TYR A 256 -0.87 -2.33 -9.04
C TYR A 256 -1.56 -0.98 -8.80
N ALA A 257 -0.78 0.10 -8.75
CA ALA A 257 -1.28 1.46 -8.60
C ALA A 257 -2.23 1.88 -9.74
N TYR A 258 -2.20 1.21 -10.91
CA TYR A 258 -3.15 1.46 -12.01
C TYR A 258 -4.54 0.88 -11.74
N VAL A 259 -4.60 -0.27 -11.08
CA VAL A 259 -5.84 -1.07 -10.96
C VAL A 259 -6.53 -0.79 -9.65
N ASN A 260 -5.76 -0.61 -8.56
CA ASN A 260 -6.31 -0.42 -7.23
C ASN A 260 -7.35 0.72 -7.15
N PRO A 261 -7.14 1.90 -7.77
CA PRO A 261 -8.12 2.97 -7.66
C PRO A 261 -9.43 2.69 -8.37
N VAL A 262 -9.38 1.98 -9.51
CA VAL A 262 -10.59 1.59 -10.25
C VAL A 262 -11.43 0.63 -9.40
N VAL A 263 -10.79 -0.37 -8.79
CA VAL A 263 -11.45 -1.33 -7.90
C VAL A 263 -11.99 -0.62 -6.65
N ALA A 264 -11.19 0.26 -6.03
CA ALA A 264 -11.58 0.98 -4.82
C ALA A 264 -12.75 1.94 -5.07
N LEU A 265 -12.75 2.70 -6.16
CA LEU A 265 -13.85 3.59 -6.54
C LEU A 265 -15.14 2.79 -6.82
N PHE A 266 -15.04 1.68 -7.54
CA PHE A 266 -16.19 0.82 -7.84
C PHE A 266 -16.80 0.24 -6.56
N LEU A 267 -15.98 -0.34 -5.69
CA LEU A 267 -16.44 -0.96 -4.45
C LEU A 267 -16.90 0.09 -3.42
N GLY A 268 -16.24 1.24 -3.35
CA GLY A 268 -16.65 2.37 -2.51
C GLY A 268 -18.03 2.88 -2.90
N PHE A 269 -18.28 3.08 -4.20
CA PHE A 269 -19.58 3.48 -4.72
C PHE A 269 -20.66 2.41 -4.47
N TRP A 270 -20.39 1.15 -4.83
CA TRP A 270 -21.40 0.08 -4.83
C TRP A 270 -21.73 -0.44 -3.42
N ILE A 271 -20.74 -0.56 -2.53
CA ILE A 271 -20.90 -1.21 -1.22
C ILE A 271 -20.92 -0.20 -0.08
N ALA A 272 -20.06 0.83 -0.12
CA ALA A 272 -19.97 1.83 0.94
C ALA A 272 -20.85 3.08 0.70
N ASN A 273 -21.60 3.13 -0.40
CA ASN A 273 -22.42 4.29 -0.79
C ASN A 273 -21.60 5.59 -0.84
N GLU A 274 -20.32 5.51 -1.26
CA GLU A 274 -19.49 6.70 -1.45
C GLU A 274 -19.97 7.50 -2.67
N HIS A 275 -20.19 8.80 -2.49
CA HIS A 275 -20.63 9.68 -3.56
C HIS A 275 -19.47 9.97 -4.53
N LEU A 276 -19.64 9.57 -5.80
CA LEU A 276 -18.70 9.89 -6.87
C LEU A 276 -19.16 11.15 -7.62
N SER A 277 -18.57 12.29 -7.28
CA SER A 277 -18.85 13.52 -8.00
C SER A 277 -18.29 13.47 -9.44
N PRO A 278 -18.87 14.24 -10.39
CA PRO A 278 -18.32 14.36 -11.74
C PRO A 278 -16.86 14.82 -11.76
N GLU A 279 -16.44 15.65 -10.81
CA GLU A 279 -15.05 16.10 -10.63
C GLU A 279 -14.14 14.94 -10.23
N VAL A 280 -14.59 14.09 -9.30
CA VAL A 280 -13.86 12.88 -8.90
C VAL A 280 -13.69 11.96 -10.10
N LEU A 281 -14.74 11.74 -10.91
CA LEU A 281 -14.66 10.89 -12.10
C LEU A 281 -13.69 11.45 -13.16
N LYS A 282 -13.80 12.75 -13.49
CA LYS A 282 -12.90 13.42 -14.45
C LYS A 282 -11.46 13.39 -13.96
N GLY A 283 -11.23 13.77 -12.71
CA GLY A 283 -9.91 13.79 -12.11
C GLY A 283 -9.30 12.38 -12.02
N SER A 284 -10.10 11.37 -11.67
CA SER A 284 -9.68 9.95 -11.68
C SER A 284 -9.23 9.51 -13.06
N ALA A 285 -9.98 9.86 -14.12
CA ALA A 285 -9.59 9.56 -15.50
C ALA A 285 -8.24 10.21 -15.87
N VAL A 286 -8.01 11.45 -15.44
CA VAL A 286 -6.73 12.16 -15.65
C VAL A 286 -5.60 11.51 -14.86
N VAL A 287 -5.82 11.15 -13.59
CA VAL A 287 -4.84 10.40 -12.78
C VAL A 287 -4.47 9.10 -13.49
N ILE A 288 -5.44 8.28 -13.86
CA ILE A 288 -5.21 7.00 -14.55
C ILE A 288 -4.46 7.24 -15.87
N ALA A 289 -4.84 8.25 -16.67
CA ALA A 289 -4.16 8.57 -17.92
C ALA A 289 -2.69 8.96 -17.72
N GLY A 290 -2.37 9.79 -16.72
CA GLY A 290 -0.99 10.16 -16.40
C GLY A 290 -0.15 8.96 -15.96
N VAL A 291 -0.77 8.07 -15.19
CA VAL A 291 -0.13 6.87 -14.63
C VAL A 291 0.07 5.85 -15.79
N VAL A 292 -0.87 5.71 -16.74
CA VAL A 292 -0.63 4.95 -17.99
C VAL A 292 0.50 5.58 -18.82
N LEU A 293 0.49 6.89 -19.04
CA LEU A 293 1.48 7.58 -19.88
C LEU A 293 2.92 7.36 -19.40
N MET A 294 3.16 7.37 -18.09
CA MET A 294 4.51 7.16 -17.55
C MET A 294 5.05 5.74 -17.78
N THR A 295 4.18 4.77 -18.11
CA THR A 295 4.57 3.38 -18.43
C THR A 295 4.63 3.07 -19.91
N LEU A 296 4.09 3.94 -20.76
CA LEU A 296 4.19 3.78 -22.20
C LEU A 296 5.66 3.87 -22.62
N ARG A 297 6.11 2.84 -23.32
CA ARG A 297 7.48 2.77 -23.84
C ARG A 297 7.60 3.74 -25.02
N LYS A 298 8.67 4.54 -25.07
CA LYS A 298 9.24 4.86 -26.38
C LYS A 298 9.77 3.54 -26.95
N LYS A 299 9.25 3.14 -28.12
CA LYS A 299 9.91 2.13 -28.95
C LYS A 299 11.33 2.57 -29.25
#